data_AF-A0A4Q5WQU7-F1
#
_entry.id   AF-A0A4Q5WQU7-F1
#
_cell.length_a   1.000
_cell.length_b   1.000
_cell.length_c   1.000
_cell.angle_alpha   90.00
_cell.angle_beta   90.00
_cell.angle_gamma   90.00
#
_symmetry.space_group_name_H-M   'P 1'
#
loop_
_entity.id
_entity.type
_entity.pdbx_description
1 polymer ?
#
loop_
_entity_poly.entity_id
_entity_poly.type
_entity_poly.pdbx_seq_one_letter_code
_entity_poly.pdbx_strand_id
1 'polypeptide(L)'
;MVAEARKENVQRPEPFFGRTEFYVDERAATKRTGESGIYDAEGARIGRLLQPVPVLVRFWRIFLRAALLPFRFDIHDTGGRRIASIRRGWT
;
A
#
# COMPACT_ATOMS: atom_id res chain seq x y z
N MET A 1 9.43 -37.56 -25.82
CA MET A 1 8.44 -37.20 -24.78
C MET A 1 9.10 -36.19 -23.86
N VAL A 2 8.84 -34.90 -24.07
CA VAL A 2 9.43 -33.82 -23.25
C VAL A 2 8.37 -33.42 -22.23
N ALA A 3 8.64 -33.68 -20.95
CA ALA A 3 7.74 -33.31 -19.88
C ALA A 3 7.82 -31.79 -19.67
N GLU A 4 6.74 -31.08 -19.99
CA GLU A 4 6.55 -29.68 -19.58
C GLU A 4 6.40 -29.64 -18.06
N ALA A 5 7.37 -29.04 -17.38
CA ALA A 5 7.26 -28.71 -15.97
C ALA A 5 6.15 -27.67 -15.79
N ARG A 6 4.99 -28.13 -15.31
CA ARG A 6 3.93 -27.24 -14.82
C ARG A 6 4.51 -26.42 -13.68
N LYS A 7 4.72 -25.11 -13.91
CA LYS A 7 5.01 -24.17 -12.83
C LYS A 7 3.77 -24.10 -11.95
N GLU A 8 3.78 -24.87 -10.86
CA GLU A 8 2.86 -24.66 -9.76
C GLU A 8 3.01 -23.22 -9.30
N ASN A 9 1.93 -22.46 -9.42
CA ASN A 9 1.85 -21.11 -8.89
C ASN A 9 1.73 -21.27 -7.37
N VAL A 10 2.89 -21.40 -6.70
CA VAL A 10 2.98 -21.49 -5.25
C VAL A 10 2.51 -20.16 -4.69
N GLN A 11 1.21 -20.10 -4.40
CA GLN A 11 0.59 -19.04 -3.61
C GLN A 11 1.26 -19.11 -2.22
N ARG A 12 2.35 -18.37 -2.04
CA ARG A 12 2.96 -18.23 -0.71
C ARG A 12 1.90 -17.66 0.23
N PRO A 13 1.90 -18.08 1.51
CA PRO A 13 0.99 -17.50 2.49
C PRO A 13 1.14 -15.98 2.43
N GLU A 14 0.03 -15.30 2.19
CA GLU A 14 -0.04 -13.84 2.09
C GLU A 14 0.59 -13.27 3.38
N PRO A 15 1.69 -12.52 3.30
CA PRO A 15 2.55 -12.20 4.45
C PRO A 15 1.90 -11.27 5.48
N PHE A 16 0.64 -10.92 5.27
CA PHE A 16 -0.18 -10.13 6.18
C PHE A 16 -1.07 -11.01 7.09
N PHE A 17 -1.34 -12.26 6.75
CA PHE A 17 -2.21 -13.12 7.55
C PHE A 17 -1.44 -13.73 8.74
N GLY A 18 -2.03 -13.67 9.94
CA GLY A 18 -1.46 -14.22 11.17
C GLY A 18 -0.53 -13.29 11.95
N ARG A 19 -0.30 -12.06 11.46
CA ARG A 19 0.49 -11.03 12.14
C ARG A 19 -0.41 -9.95 12.71
N THR A 20 -0.14 -9.51 13.94
CA THR A 20 -0.91 -8.46 14.64
C THR A 20 -0.24 -7.09 14.56
N GLU A 21 1.05 -7.05 14.26
CA GLU A 21 1.88 -5.84 14.29
C GLU A 21 2.72 -5.74 13.02
N PHE A 22 2.89 -4.50 12.55
CA PHE A 22 3.64 -4.17 11.35
C PHE A 22 4.35 -2.84 11.54
N TYR A 23 5.54 -2.72 10.97
CA TYR A 23 6.30 -1.47 10.96
C TYR A 23 6.11 -0.76 9.62
N VAL A 24 5.87 0.54 9.66
CA VAL A 24 5.71 1.37 8.46
C VAL A 24 6.85 2.39 8.42
N ASP A 25 7.68 2.33 7.39
CA ASP A 25 8.70 3.35 7.12
C ASP A 25 8.08 4.44 6.23
N GLU A 26 7.70 5.57 6.85
CA GLU A 26 7.34 6.78 6.12
C GLU A 26 8.61 7.49 5.64
N ARG A 27 9.04 7.15 4.41
CA ARG A 27 9.91 8.06 3.69
C ARG A 27 9.11 9.28 3.32
N ALA A 28 9.49 10.44 3.86
CA ALA A 28 8.95 11.74 3.47
C ALA A 28 9.20 11.97 1.97
N ALA A 29 8.29 11.48 1.14
CA ALA A 29 8.41 11.62 -0.29
C ALA A 29 8.12 13.07 -0.65
N THR A 30 9.15 13.78 -1.12
CA THR A 30 9.03 15.10 -1.76
C THR A 30 8.13 15.07 -3.01
N LYS A 31 7.64 13.90 -3.44
CA LYS A 31 6.92 13.68 -4.70
C LYS A 31 5.50 13.14 -4.49
N ARG A 32 4.57 13.79 -5.21
CA ARG A 32 3.20 13.48 -5.72
C ARG A 32 2.39 12.25 -5.22
N THR A 33 2.99 11.21 -4.67
CA THR A 33 2.36 9.97 -4.19
C THR A 33 3.15 9.47 -2.99
N GLY A 34 2.53 9.42 -1.82
CA GLY A 34 3.16 8.82 -0.63
C GLY A 34 3.28 7.32 -0.84
N GLU A 35 4.49 6.78 -0.83
CA GLU A 35 4.74 5.34 -0.79
C GLU A 35 5.59 5.05 0.45
N SER A 36 5.06 4.19 1.32
CA SER A 36 5.73 3.75 2.54
C SER A 36 5.94 2.24 2.49
N GLY A 37 7.11 1.78 2.92
CA GLY A 37 7.39 0.35 3.02
C GLY A 37 6.70 -0.24 4.25
N ILE A 38 6.14 -1.45 4.13
CA ILE A 38 5.61 -2.21 5.26
C ILE A 38 6.59 -3.35 5.55
N TYR A 39 6.98 -3.49 6.81
CA TYR A 39 7.97 -4.43 7.30
C TYR A 39 7.41 -5.28 8.43
N ASP A 40 7.88 -6.51 8.55
CA ASP A 40 7.62 -7.34 9.75
C ASP A 40 8.61 -7.02 10.88
N ALA A 41 8.46 -7.73 12.01
CA ALA A 41 9.27 -7.54 13.21
C ALA A 41 10.75 -7.88 12.98
N GLU A 42 11.04 -8.73 12.01
CA GLU A 42 12.39 -9.11 11.59
C GLU A 42 13.01 -8.08 10.63
N GLY A 43 12.25 -7.04 10.24
CA GLY A 43 12.70 -6.00 9.31
C GLY A 43 12.64 -6.43 7.83
N ALA A 44 12.01 -7.56 7.51
CA ALA A 44 11.78 -7.96 6.14
C ALA A 44 10.61 -7.17 5.54
N ARG A 45 10.79 -6.66 4.32
CA ARG A 45 9.73 -5.93 3.62
C ARG A 45 8.67 -6.91 3.15
N ILE A 46 7.46 -6.73 3.64
CA ILE A 46 6.30 -7.59 3.35
C ILE A 46 5.27 -6.91 2.46
N GLY A 47 5.44 -5.62 2.21
CA GLY A 47 4.58 -4.91 1.28
C GLY A 47 4.85 -3.42 1.21
N ARG A 48 3.80 -2.69 0.83
CA ARG A 48 3.82 -1.24 0.73
C ARG A 48 2.44 -0.62 0.94
N LEU A 49 2.46 0.55 1.56
CA LEU A 49 1.32 1.44 1.67
C LEU A 49 1.42 2.49 0.58
N LEU A 50 0.40 2.60 -0.26
CA LEU A 50 0.30 3.61 -1.31
C LEU A 50 -0.77 4.63 -0.94
N GLN A 51 -0.43 5.90 -0.98
CA GLN A 51 -1.35 7.01 -0.81
C GLN A 51 -1.46 7.80 -2.13
N PRO A 52 -2.37 7.39 -3.03
CA PRO A 52 -2.67 8.18 -4.22
C PRO A 52 -3.33 9.49 -3.81
N VAL A 53 -2.71 10.62 -4.16
CA VAL A 53 -3.28 11.95 -3.98
C VAL A 53 -3.66 12.51 -5.34
N PRO A 54 -4.96 12.58 -5.68
CA PRO A 54 -5.40 13.18 -6.92
C PRO A 54 -4.96 14.64 -7.03
N VAL A 55 -4.63 15.09 -8.24
CA VAL A 55 -4.21 16.48 -8.51
C VAL A 55 -5.28 17.47 -8.04
N LEU A 56 -6.56 17.13 -8.24
CA LEU A 56 -7.67 17.97 -7.80
C LEU A 56 -7.72 18.12 -6.27
N VAL A 57 -7.49 17.04 -5.52
CA VAL A 57 -7.42 17.09 -4.05
C VAL A 57 -6.26 17.96 -3.59
N ARG A 58 -5.14 17.92 -4.32
CA ARG A 58 -3.99 18.79 -4.05
C ARG A 58 -4.30 20.27 -4.31
N PHE A 59 -5.10 20.59 -5.33
CA PHE A 59 -5.59 21.96 -5.54
C PHE A 59 -6.48 22.41 -4.38
N TRP A 60 -7.42 21.57 -3.95
CA TRP A 60 -8.30 21.87 -2.83
C TRP A 60 -7.57 22.01 -1.48
N ARG A 61 -6.40 21.39 -1.28
CA ARG A 61 -5.55 21.62 -0.09
C ARG A 61 -5.16 23.08 0.14
N ILE A 62 -5.16 23.91 -0.90
CA ILE A 62 -4.84 25.35 -0.77
C ILE A 62 -6.01 26.09 -0.10
N PHE A 63 -7.24 25.67 -0.38
CA PHE A 63 -8.46 26.37 0.04
C PHE A 63 -9.15 25.71 1.26
N LEU A 64 -8.97 24.40 1.44
CA LEU A 64 -9.66 23.60 2.45
C LEU A 64 -8.65 23.01 3.45
N ARG A 65 -9.09 22.87 4.71
CA ARG A 65 -8.31 22.16 5.74
C ARG A 65 -8.16 20.70 5.34
N ALA A 66 -6.97 20.12 5.57
CA ALA A 66 -6.66 18.74 5.21
C ALA A 66 -7.68 17.71 5.74
N ALA A 67 -8.28 17.98 6.90
CA ALA A 67 -9.29 17.11 7.52
C ALA A 67 -10.63 17.02 6.76
N LEU A 68 -10.89 17.89 5.78
CA LEU A 68 -12.10 17.88 4.96
C LEU A 68 -11.89 17.19 3.61
N LEU A 69 -10.65 16.85 3.29
CA LEU A 69 -10.31 16.30 1.99
C LEU A 69 -10.49 14.79 1.96
N PRO A 70 -10.94 14.24 0.83
CA PRO A 70 -10.95 12.80 0.65
C PRO A 70 -9.52 12.28 0.62
N PHE A 71 -9.33 11.09 1.16
CA PHE A 71 -8.06 10.39 1.08
C PHE A 71 -8.28 8.92 0.76
N ARG A 72 -7.25 8.29 0.22
CA ARG A 72 -7.21 6.85 -0.02
C ARG A 72 -5.82 6.32 0.30
N PHE A 73 -5.80 5.20 1.00
CA PHE A 73 -4.63 4.39 1.23
C PHE A 73 -4.91 2.98 0.70
N ASP A 74 -3.97 2.45 -0.07
CA ASP A 74 -4.03 1.09 -0.59
C ASP A 74 -2.83 0.31 -0.04
N ILE A 75 -3.10 -0.82 0.60
CA ILE A 75 -2.07 -1.75 1.08
C ILE A 75 -1.85 -2.79 0.00
N HIS A 76 -0.61 -2.94 -0.44
CA HIS A 76 -0.20 -3.94 -1.42
C HIS A 76 0.82 -4.91 -0.81
N ASP A 77 0.73 -6.17 -1.23
CA ASP A 77 1.75 -7.18 -0.98
C ASP A 77 3.03 -6.89 -1.79
N THR A 78 4.12 -7.56 -1.42
CA THR A 78 5.33 -7.76 -2.23
C THR A 78 5.04 -8.19 -3.67
N GLY A 79 4.01 -9.01 -3.90
CA GLY A 79 3.55 -9.41 -5.23
C GLY A 79 2.79 -8.33 -6.01
N GLY A 80 2.59 -7.14 -5.42
CA GLY A 80 1.85 -6.03 -6.03
C GLY A 80 0.33 -6.17 -5.97
N ARG A 81 -0.19 -7.25 -5.39
CA ARG A 81 -1.63 -7.48 -5.17
C ARG A 81 -2.14 -6.52 -4.09
N ARG A 82 -3.28 -5.87 -4.34
CA ARG A 82 -3.95 -5.03 -3.32
C ARG A 82 -4.66 -5.94 -2.32
N ILE A 83 -4.26 -5.85 -1.05
CA ILE A 83 -4.81 -6.64 0.04
C ILE A 83 -5.97 -5.90 0.70
N ALA A 84 -5.79 -4.60 0.95
CA ALA A 84 -6.80 -3.77 1.62
C ALA A 84 -6.76 -2.34 1.09
N SER A 85 -7.86 -1.62 1.30
CA SER A 85 -7.94 -0.19 1.04
C SER A 85 -8.72 0.55 2.12
N ILE A 86 -8.20 1.69 2.53
CA ILE A 86 -8.85 2.62 3.46
C ILE A 86 -9.18 3.87 2.65
N ARG A 87 -10.44 4.28 2.66
CA ARG A 87 -10.89 5.46 1.93
C ARG A 87 -11.78 6.33 2.78
N ARG A 88 -11.66 7.63 2.59
CA ARG A 88 -12.61 8.64 3.06
C ARG A 88 -13.04 9.48 1.87
N GLY A 89 -14.35 9.60 1.68
CA GLY A 89 -14.93 10.46 0.65
C GLY A 89 -14.91 11.93 1.06
N TRP A 90 -15.57 12.76 0.27
CA TRP A 90 -15.89 14.12 0.70
C TRP A 90 -16.83 14.05 1.90
N THR A 91 -16.58 14.91 2.89
CA THR A 91 -17.57 15.24 3.93
C THR A 91 -18.62 16.18 3.40
#